data_AF-A0A7V0JDG8-F1
#
_entry.id   AF-A0A7V0JDG8-F1
#
_cell.length_a   1.000
_cell.length_b   1.000
_cell.length_c   1.000
_cell.angle_alpha   90.00
_cell.angle_beta   90.00
_cell.angle_gamma   90.00
#
_symmetry.space_group_name_H-M   'P 1'
#
loop_
_entity.id
_entity.type
_entity.pdbx_description
1 polymer ?
#
loop_
_entity_poly.entity_id
_entity_poly.type
_entity_poly.pdbx_seq_one_letter_code
_entity_poly.pdbx_strand_id
1 'polypeptide(L)' 'MTDIAILREKILNLKQKKNAIILAHNYQRDEVQDIADHTG' A
#
# COMPACT_ATOMS: atom_id res chain seq x y z
N MET A 1 -19.60 1.53 0.69
CA MET A 1 -18.25 1.25 0.16
C MET A 1 -17.33 1.20 1.36
N THR A 2 -16.58 0.12 1.55
CA THR A 2 -15.77 -0.10 2.75
C THR A 2 -14.58 0.87 2.81
N ASP A 3 -14.31 1.43 3.99
CA ASP A 3 -13.27 2.44 4.22
C ASP A 3 -11.87 1.99 3.79
N ILE A 4 -11.61 0.68 3.83
CA ILE A 4 -10.33 0.07 3.43
C ILE A 4 -10.02 0.29 1.93
N ALA A 5 -11.03 0.20 1.06
CA ALA A 5 -10.84 0.37 -0.38
C ALA A 5 -10.55 1.84 -0.74
N ILE A 6 -11.24 2.77 -0.04
CA ILE A 6 -11.00 4.20 -0.19
C ILE A 6 -9.58 4.55 0.26
N LEU A 7 -9.11 3.96 1.37
CA LEU A 7 -7.76 4.19 1.88
C LEU A 7 -6.68 3.62 0.95
N ARG A 8 -6.88 2.41 0.44
CA ARG A 8 -6.00 1.76 -0.54
C ARG A 8 -5.75 2.66 -1.76
N GLU A 9 -6.83 3.12 -2.39
CA GLU A 9 -6.73 3.99 -3.57
C GLU A 9 -6.01 5.30 -3.27
N LYS A 10 -6.27 5.92 -2.12
CA LYS A 10 -5.56 7.14 -1.71
C LYS A 10 -4.06 6.92 -1.57
N ILE A 11 -3.64 5.79 -0.99
CA ILE A 11 -2.22 5.45 -0.81
C ILE A 11 -1.56 5.20 -2.18
N LEU A 12 -2.18 4.43 -3.07
CA LEU A 12 -1.63 4.16 -4.41
C LEU A 12 -1.50 5.42 -5.25
N ASN A 13 -2.50 6.31 -5.21
CA ASN A 13 -2.42 7.62 -5.88
C ASN A 13 -1.27 8.48 -5.34
N LEU A 14 -1.03 8.47 -4.03
CA LEU A 14 0.08 9.21 -3.42
C LEU A 14 1.43 8.61 -3.78
N LYS A 15 1.55 7.27 -3.84
CA LYS A 15 2.75 6.56 -4.28
C LYS A 15 3.19 7.05 -5.65
N GLN A 16 2.27 7.09 -6.61
CA GLN A 16 2.55 7.57 -7.96
C GLN A 16 2.93 9.06 -7.98
N LYS A 17 2.15 9.92 -7.31
CA LYS A 17 2.43 11.38 -7.26
C LYS A 17 3.79 11.71 -6.65
N LYS A 18 4.26 10.88 -5.72
CA LYS A 18 5.54 11.06 -5.04
C LYS A 18 6.69 10.30 -5.71
N ASN A 19 6.43 9.54 -6.77
CA ASN A 19 7.38 8.61 -7.36
C ASN A 19 8.05 7.72 -6.28
N ALA A 20 7.24 7.20 -5.36
CA ALA A 20 7.70 6.45 -4.20
C ALA A 20 7.57 4.94 -4.42
N ILE A 21 8.35 4.18 -3.64
CA ILE A 21 8.26 2.71 -3.55
C ILE A 21 7.80 2.35 -2.14
N ILE A 22 6.99 1.31 -2.01
CA ILE A 22 6.56 0.76 -0.73
C ILE A 22 7.26 -0.57 -0.50
N LEU A 23 8.03 -0.66 0.58
CA LEU A 23 8.64 -1.90 1.07
C LEU A 23 7.92 -2.31 2.37
N ALA A 24 7.56 -3.58 2.51
CA ALA A 24 6.90 -4.09 3.71
C ALA A 24 7.64 -5.30 4.29
N HIS A 25 7.74 -5.35 5.62
CA HIS A 25 8.24 -6.54 6.30
C HIS A 25 7.22 -7.68 6.21
N ASN A 26 7.66 -8.93 6.15
CA ASN A 26 6.80 -10.14 6.10
C ASN A 26 5.77 -10.28 7.24
N TYR A 27 5.90 -9.49 8.31
CA TYR A 27 4.98 -9.50 9.47
C TYR A 27 3.92 -8.40 9.42
N GLN A 28 3.89 -7.61 8.35
CA GLN A 28 2.83 -6.62 8.17
C GLN A 28 1.50 -7.30 7.85
N ARG A 29 0.39 -6.62 8.16
CA ARG A 29 -0.94 -7.13 7.84
C ARG A 29 -1.11 -7.28 6.33
N ASP A 30 -1.96 -8.21 5.91
CA ASP A 30 -2.18 -8.56 4.51
C ASP A 30 -2.53 -7.31 3.67
N GLU A 31 -3.38 -6.42 4.17
CA GLU A 31 -3.77 -5.20 3.43
C GLU A 31 -2.61 -4.21 3.19
N VAL A 32 -1.53 -4.31 3.98
CA VAL A 32 -0.31 -3.52 3.80
C VAL A 32 0.61 -4.21 2.80
N GLN A 33 0.71 -5.53 2.85
CA GLN A 33 1.49 -6.31 1.88
C GLN A 33 0.90 -6.20 0.46
N ASP A 34 -0.43 -6.19 0.34
CA ASP A 34 -1.18 -6.06 -0.93
C ASP A 34 -0.90 -4.77 -1.71
N ILE A 35 -0.33 -3.75 -1.07
CA ILE A 35 0.02 -2.47 -1.70
C ILE A 35 1.54 -2.23 -1.78
N ALA A 36 2.35 -3.13 -1.23
CA ALA A 36 3.80 -3.06 -1.29
C ALA A 36 4.31 -3.43 -2.69
N ASP A 37 5.39 -2.78 -3.14
CA ASP A 37 6.08 -3.15 -4.37
C ASP A 37 6.97 -4.38 -4.15
N HIS A 38 7.56 -4.49 -2.96
CA HIS A 38 8.31 -5.66 -2.52
C HIS A 38 8.05 -5.96 -1.04
N THR A 39 8.01 -7.25 -0.72
CA THR A 39 7.96 -7.77 0.65
C THR A 39 9.24 -8.52 0.96
N GLY A 40 9.64 -8.52 2.24
CA GLY A 40 10.87 -9.15 2.71
C GLY A 40 10.98 -9.24 4.22
#